data_AF-A0A2U3N0Y8-F1
#
_entry.id   AF-A0A2U3N0Y8-F1
#
_cell.length_a   1.000
_cell.length_b   1.000
_cell.length_c   1.000
_cell.angle_alpha   90.00
_cell.angle_beta   90.00
_cell.angle_gamma   90.00
#
_symmetry.space_group_name_H-M   'P 1'
#
loop_
_entity.id
_entity.type
_entity.pdbx_description
1 polymer ?
#
loop_
_entity_poly.entity_id
_entity_poly.type
_entity_poly.pdbx_seq_one_letter_code
_entity_poly.pdbx_strand_id
1 'polypeptide(L)'
;MLLFLSYKTNIKHFLCYRYEAYIFKFLYFIYLLGQVVDQIEYVQIPNDQQNQYYEKFIGQKYLKYFQKHFAEINEKKAFSGFNIAAFFLGVFWLLYRKMYLYSGIYILLMILFCFIPIPDSFARAIGIGFAATMGWSGNGLYKYFVDQKIKKIQMTHSGNIEQQLKQQGGTDIHAPIGLFIVLSVLFWIAANFP
;
A
#
# COMPACT_ATOMS: atom_id res chain seq x y z
N MET A 1 -44.31 -13.92 -23.11
CA MET A 1 -43.77 -14.09 -21.75
C MET A 1 -42.52 -15.00 -21.69
N LEU A 2 -42.45 -16.09 -22.46
CA LEU A 2 -41.29 -17.01 -22.47
C LEU A 2 -39.99 -16.45 -23.11
N LEU A 3 -40.09 -15.52 -24.08
CA LEU A 3 -38.93 -14.89 -24.72
C LEU A 3 -38.16 -13.92 -23.80
N PHE A 4 -38.86 -13.27 -22.85
CA PHE A 4 -38.23 -12.34 -21.89
C PHE A 4 -37.43 -13.06 -20.80
N LEU A 5 -37.84 -14.28 -20.44
CA LEU A 5 -37.11 -15.11 -19.47
C LEU A 5 -35.81 -15.67 -20.07
N SER A 6 -35.84 -16.10 -21.35
CA SER A 6 -34.68 -16.60 -22.08
C SER A 6 -33.58 -15.54 -22.32
N TYR A 7 -33.97 -14.29 -22.57
CA TYR A 7 -33.04 -13.17 -22.71
C TYR A 7 -32.35 -12.82 -21.38
N LYS A 8 -33.09 -12.87 -20.27
CA LYS A 8 -32.59 -12.55 -18.92
C LYS A 8 -31.62 -13.62 -18.39
N THR A 9 -31.80 -14.89 -18.75
CA THR A 9 -30.85 -15.97 -18.43
C THR A 9 -29.57 -15.87 -19.25
N ASN A 10 -29.65 -15.51 -20.54
CA ASN A 10 -28.46 -15.32 -21.39
C ASN A 10 -27.59 -14.15 -20.94
N ILE A 11 -28.18 -13.01 -20.53
CA ILE A 11 -27.43 -11.87 -19.99
C ILE A 11 -26.73 -12.23 -18.68
N LYS A 12 -27.41 -12.96 -17.77
CA LYS A 12 -26.78 -13.40 -16.52
C LYS A 12 -25.58 -14.30 -16.77
N HIS A 13 -25.68 -15.22 -17.73
CA HIS A 13 -24.58 -16.11 -18.09
C HIS A 13 -23.41 -15.36 -18.74
N PHE A 14 -23.70 -14.42 -19.65
CA PHE A 14 -22.67 -13.60 -20.31
C PHE A 14 -21.96 -12.65 -19.35
N LEU A 15 -22.72 -12.03 -18.44
CA LEU A 15 -22.16 -11.19 -17.39
C LEU A 15 -21.31 -12.03 -16.43
N CYS A 16 -21.74 -13.23 -16.05
CA CYS A 16 -20.97 -14.16 -15.21
C CYS A 16 -19.57 -14.48 -15.80
N TYR A 17 -19.51 -14.84 -17.09
CA TYR A 17 -18.24 -15.10 -17.78
C TYR A 17 -17.32 -13.87 -17.84
N ARG A 18 -17.91 -12.69 -18.05
CA ARG A 18 -17.16 -11.43 -18.08
C ARG A 18 -16.62 -11.08 -16.69
N TYR A 19 -17.37 -11.37 -15.63
CA TYR A 19 -16.95 -11.14 -14.24
C TYR A 19 -15.84 -12.09 -13.79
N GLU A 20 -15.91 -13.37 -14.14
CA GLU A 20 -14.80 -14.30 -13.88
C GLU A 20 -13.50 -13.80 -14.52
N ALA A 21 -13.57 -13.31 -15.76
CA ALA A 21 -12.40 -12.74 -16.44
C ALA A 21 -11.81 -11.52 -15.70
N TYR A 22 -12.62 -10.66 -15.06
CA TYR A 22 -12.11 -9.54 -14.27
C TYR A 22 -11.49 -9.99 -12.93
N ILE A 23 -12.09 -10.99 -12.27
CA ILE A 23 -11.52 -11.59 -11.05
C ILE A 23 -10.17 -12.23 -11.36
N PHE A 24 -10.08 -13.04 -12.42
CA PHE A 24 -8.82 -13.64 -12.83
C PHE A 24 -7.80 -12.57 -13.20
N LYS A 25 -8.18 -11.47 -13.86
CA LYS A 25 -7.27 -10.35 -14.15
C LYS A 25 -6.81 -9.61 -12.89
N PHE A 26 -7.68 -9.42 -11.90
CA PHE A 26 -7.33 -8.78 -10.63
C PHE A 26 -6.44 -9.69 -9.78
N LEU A 27 -6.77 -10.97 -9.65
CA LEU A 27 -5.94 -11.96 -8.97
C LEU A 27 -4.59 -12.13 -9.68
N TYR A 28 -4.57 -12.12 -11.01
CA TYR A 28 -3.35 -12.15 -11.81
C TYR A 28 -2.52 -10.87 -11.65
N PHE A 29 -3.16 -9.71 -11.52
CA PHE A 29 -2.48 -8.45 -11.20
C PHE A 29 -1.87 -8.47 -9.79
N ILE A 30 -2.59 -8.99 -8.78
CA ILE A 30 -2.05 -9.20 -7.43
C ILE A 30 -0.88 -10.20 -7.47
N TYR A 31 -1.02 -11.29 -8.23
CA TYR A 31 0.04 -12.27 -8.44
C TYR A 31 1.28 -11.65 -9.09
N LEU A 32 1.11 -10.84 -10.14
CA LEU A 32 2.19 -10.10 -10.79
C LEU A 32 2.84 -9.08 -9.86
N LEU A 33 2.05 -8.36 -9.06
CA LEU A 33 2.59 -7.46 -8.03
C LEU A 33 3.41 -8.24 -6.99
N GLY A 34 2.96 -9.44 -6.59
CA GLY A 34 3.75 -10.34 -5.76
C GLY A 34 5.10 -10.68 -6.39
N GLN A 35 5.11 -11.08 -7.67
CA GLN A 35 6.33 -11.40 -8.40
C GLN A 35 7.29 -10.20 -8.53
N VAL A 36 6.77 -8.99 -8.74
CA VAL A 36 7.61 -7.76 -8.80
C VAL A 36 8.20 -7.43 -7.44
N VAL A 37 7.48 -7.68 -6.35
CA VAL A 37 7.99 -7.51 -4.98
C VAL A 37 9.06 -8.56 -4.65
N ASP A 38 8.97 -9.78 -5.21
CA ASP A 38 9.95 -10.84 -5.01
C ASP A 38 11.30 -10.57 -5.74
N GLN A 39 11.34 -9.65 -6.71
CA GLN A 39 12.58 -9.23 -7.41
C GLN A 39 13.39 -8.17 -6.64
N ILE A 40 12.94 -7.81 -5.44
CA ILE A 40 13.62 -6.81 -4.61
C ILE A 40 14.89 -7.42 -4.01
N GLU A 41 16.04 -6.95 -4.47
CA GLU A 41 17.35 -7.31 -3.92
C GLU A 41 17.50 -6.78 -2.48
N TYR A 42 17.60 -7.69 -1.51
CA TYR A 42 17.80 -7.36 -0.09
C TYR A 42 19.26 -6.96 0.16
N VAL A 43 19.46 -5.70 0.54
CA VAL A 43 20.79 -5.19 0.86
C VAL A 43 21.17 -5.61 2.27
N GLN A 44 22.22 -6.43 2.40
CA GLN A 44 22.77 -6.87 3.67
C GLN A 44 23.64 -5.75 4.27
N ILE A 45 23.11 -4.99 5.22
CA ILE A 45 23.87 -4.00 6.01
C ILE A 45 24.36 -4.71 7.29
N PRO A 46 25.61 -4.49 7.76
CA PRO A 46 26.06 -5.05 9.04
C PRO A 46 25.09 -4.73 10.18
N ASN A 47 24.72 -5.77 10.95
CA ASN A 47 23.54 -5.80 11.84
C ASN A 47 23.51 -4.65 12.87
N ASP A 48 24.66 -4.25 13.41
CA ASP A 48 24.75 -3.23 14.47
C ASP A 48 24.57 -1.79 13.93
N GLN A 49 25.22 -1.48 12.81
CA GLN A 49 25.09 -0.17 12.16
C GLN A 49 23.69 0.01 11.53
N GLN A 50 23.11 -1.08 11.03
CA GLN A 50 21.74 -1.10 10.51
C GLN A 50 20.72 -0.75 11.60
N ASN A 51 20.88 -1.30 12.81
CA ASN A 51 19.99 -1.03 13.93
C ASN A 51 20.03 0.45 14.37
N GLN A 52 21.23 1.06 14.39
CA GLN A 52 21.36 2.49 14.67
C GLN A 52 20.65 3.33 13.59
N TYR A 53 20.78 2.98 12.31
CA TYR A 53 20.10 3.71 11.24
C TYR A 53 18.58 3.53 11.26
N TYR A 54 18.09 2.33 11.57
CA TYR A 54 16.67 2.10 11.81
C TYR A 54 16.16 2.95 12.97
N GLU A 55 16.89 3.05 14.09
CA GLU A 55 16.47 3.90 15.19
C GLU A 55 16.33 5.36 14.75
N LYS A 56 17.33 5.90 14.05
CA LYS A 56 17.32 7.31 13.59
C LYS A 56 16.23 7.56 12.54
N PHE A 57 15.95 6.59 11.69
CA PHE A 57 14.97 6.71 10.61
C PHE A 57 13.53 6.42 11.06
N ILE A 58 13.29 5.35 11.82
CA ILE A 58 11.94 4.93 12.24
C ILE A 58 11.47 5.73 13.46
N GLY A 59 12.40 6.08 14.34
CA GLY A 59 12.14 6.69 15.64
C GLY A 59 11.90 5.65 16.75
N GLN A 60 12.37 5.98 17.95
CA GLN A 60 12.36 5.09 19.12
C GLN A 60 10.98 4.51 19.46
N LYS A 61 9.92 5.32 19.32
CA LYS A 61 8.54 4.92 19.62
C LYS A 61 8.09 3.67 18.86
N TYR A 62 8.51 3.52 17.60
CA TYR A 62 8.05 2.45 16.72
C TYR A 62 9.11 1.37 16.48
N LEU A 63 10.36 1.62 16.90
CA LEU A 63 11.51 0.80 16.58
C LEU A 63 11.30 -0.66 16.98
N LYS A 64 10.90 -0.93 18.23
CA LYS A 64 10.69 -2.29 18.75
C LYS A 64 9.67 -3.09 17.93
N TYR A 65 8.59 -2.44 17.50
CA TYR A 65 7.56 -3.07 16.67
C TYR A 65 8.14 -3.45 15.30
N PHE A 66 8.79 -2.50 14.61
CA PHE A 66 9.30 -2.75 13.27
C PHE A 66 10.49 -3.69 13.26
N GLN A 67 11.42 -3.60 14.21
CA GLN A 67 12.56 -4.52 14.29
C GLN A 67 12.11 -5.98 14.42
N LYS A 68 11.11 -6.26 15.26
CA LYS A 68 10.53 -7.61 15.39
C LYS A 68 10.07 -8.13 14.02
N HIS A 69 9.28 -7.33 13.29
CA HIS A 69 8.75 -7.74 12.00
C HIS A 69 9.81 -7.79 10.90
N PHE A 70 10.77 -6.87 10.92
CA PHE A 70 11.84 -6.79 9.94
C PHE A 70 12.80 -7.99 10.04
N ALA A 71 13.06 -8.48 11.25
CA ALA A 71 13.89 -9.67 11.48
C ALA A 71 13.25 -10.96 10.93
N GLU A 72 11.93 -11.01 10.83
CA GLU A 72 11.22 -12.16 10.25
C GLU A 72 11.13 -12.11 8.72
N ILE A 73 11.42 -10.95 8.11
CA ILE A 73 11.31 -10.74 6.67
C ILE A 73 12.66 -11.04 6.00
N ASN A 74 12.64 -11.93 5.02
CA ASN A 74 13.82 -12.33 4.25
C ASN A 74 13.41 -12.76 2.83
N GLU A 75 14.37 -13.19 2.02
CA GLU A 75 14.15 -13.61 0.61
C GLU A 75 13.08 -14.69 0.44
N LYS A 76 12.85 -15.53 1.46
CA LYS A 76 11.85 -16.61 1.43
C LYS A 76 10.52 -16.22 2.09
N LYS A 77 10.47 -15.06 2.75
CA LYS A 77 9.31 -14.59 3.52
C LYS A 77 9.20 -13.07 3.42
N ALA A 78 8.45 -12.59 2.43
CA ALA A 78 8.23 -11.16 2.18
C ALA A 78 7.30 -10.48 3.21
N PHE A 79 6.53 -11.25 3.98
CA PHE A 79 5.52 -10.73 4.92
C PHE A 79 5.82 -11.15 6.36
N SER A 80 5.62 -10.23 7.31
CA SER A 80 5.64 -10.55 8.75
C SER A 80 4.48 -9.86 9.48
N GLY A 81 3.68 -10.69 10.17
CA GLY A 81 2.54 -10.25 10.94
C GLY A 81 1.48 -9.53 10.12
N PHE A 82 0.59 -8.83 10.83
CA PHE A 82 -0.46 -8.01 10.24
C PHE A 82 -0.35 -6.57 10.76
N ASN A 83 -0.29 -5.61 9.85
CA ASN A 83 -0.20 -4.19 10.17
C ASN A 83 -1.59 -3.57 10.23
N ILE A 84 -2.12 -3.46 11.45
CA ILE A 84 -3.48 -2.93 11.70
C ILE A 84 -3.62 -1.49 11.21
N ALA A 85 -2.58 -0.67 11.33
CA ALA A 85 -2.63 0.72 10.88
C ALA A 85 -2.70 0.81 9.35
N ALA A 86 -1.92 0.01 8.63
CA ALA A 86 -1.98 -0.05 7.17
C ALA A 86 -3.33 -0.58 6.68
N PHE A 87 -3.93 -1.56 7.37
CA PHE A 87 -5.25 -2.10 7.05
C PHE A 87 -6.37 -1.04 7.14
N PHE A 88 -6.49 -0.35 8.28
CA PHE A 88 -7.59 0.59 8.50
C PHE A 88 -7.37 1.97 7.88
N LEU A 89 -6.11 2.43 7.78
CA LEU A 89 -5.79 3.79 7.36
C LEU A 89 -5.25 3.86 5.93
N GLY A 90 -4.85 2.73 5.31
CA GLY A 90 -4.44 2.68 3.90
C GLY A 90 -3.45 3.77 3.51
N VAL A 91 -3.86 4.63 2.57
CA VAL A 91 -3.07 5.78 2.09
C VAL A 91 -2.66 6.76 3.19
N PHE A 92 -3.50 6.97 4.21
CA PHE A 92 -3.18 7.85 5.33
C PHE A 92 -2.00 7.32 6.14
N TRP A 93 -1.89 5.99 6.29
CA TRP A 93 -0.72 5.39 6.94
C TRP A 93 0.55 5.54 6.08
N LEU A 94 0.43 5.40 4.76
CA LEU A 94 1.56 5.64 3.84
C LEU A 94 2.07 7.08 3.95
N LEU A 95 1.16 8.07 3.93
CA LEU A 95 1.51 9.48 4.11
C LEU A 95 2.11 9.74 5.48
N TYR A 96 1.50 9.17 6.53
CA TYR A 96 1.98 9.31 7.90
C TYR A 96 3.42 8.81 8.07
N ARG A 97 3.82 7.76 7.34
CA ARG A 97 5.18 7.20 7.35
C ARG A 97 6.09 7.77 6.26
N LYS A 98 5.69 8.91 5.67
CA LYS A 98 6.43 9.64 4.63
C LYS A 98 6.73 8.82 3.37
N MET A 99 5.91 7.81 3.09
CA MET A 99 5.99 7.01 1.86
C MET A 99 5.27 7.69 0.69
N TYR A 100 5.56 8.98 0.44
CA TYR A 100 4.77 9.83 -0.45
C TYR A 100 4.65 9.31 -1.89
N LEU A 101 5.72 8.70 -2.43
CA LEU A 101 5.66 8.07 -3.77
C LEU A 101 4.68 6.89 -3.79
N TYR A 102 4.74 6.01 -2.78
CA TYR A 102 3.81 4.89 -2.65
C TYR A 102 2.38 5.37 -2.42
N SER A 103 2.19 6.46 -1.65
CA SER A 103 0.88 7.11 -1.51
C SER A 103 0.33 7.58 -2.85
N GLY A 104 1.15 8.22 -3.68
CA GLY A 104 0.74 8.68 -5.02
C GLY A 104 0.37 7.51 -5.94
N ILE A 105 1.19 6.45 -5.96
CA ILE A 105 0.89 5.22 -6.71
C ILE A 105 -0.42 4.59 -6.22
N TYR A 106 -0.61 4.50 -4.90
CA TYR A 106 -1.83 3.94 -4.31
C TYR A 106 -3.08 4.75 -4.71
N ILE A 107 -3.02 6.09 -4.60
CA ILE A 107 -4.13 6.98 -5.02
C ILE A 107 -4.41 6.80 -6.51
N LEU A 108 -3.38 6.78 -7.34
CA LEU A 108 -3.53 6.58 -8.78
C LEU A 108 -4.21 5.23 -9.08
N LEU A 109 -3.79 4.15 -8.42
CA LEU A 109 -4.42 2.83 -8.57
C LEU A 109 -5.89 2.85 -8.15
N MET A 110 -6.24 3.54 -7.05
CA MET A 110 -7.64 3.71 -6.63
C MET A 110 -8.46 4.50 -7.66
N ILE A 111 -7.92 5.59 -8.20
CA ILE A 111 -8.57 6.40 -9.23
C ILE A 111 -8.79 5.58 -10.51
N LEU A 112 -7.75 4.87 -10.98
CA LEU A 112 -7.86 4.00 -12.16
C LEU A 112 -8.92 2.91 -11.95
N PHE A 113 -9.01 2.38 -10.74
CA PHE A 113 -10.01 1.38 -10.39
C PHE A 113 -11.45 1.91 -10.47
N CYS A 114 -11.68 3.20 -10.16
CA CYS A 114 -12.99 3.84 -10.30
C CYS A 114 -13.51 3.87 -11.74
N PHE A 115 -12.63 3.80 -12.75
CA PHE A 115 -13.04 3.78 -14.16
C PHE A 115 -13.40 2.38 -14.68
N ILE A 116 -13.26 1.34 -13.86
CA ILE A 116 -13.62 -0.02 -14.25
C ILE A 116 -15.12 -0.23 -13.95
N PRO A 117 -15.97 -0.46 -14.98
CA PRO A 117 -17.39 -0.65 -14.75
C PRO A 117 -17.66 -2.05 -14.18
N ILE A 118 -17.70 -2.15 -12.84
CA ILE A 118 -18.03 -3.35 -12.08
C ILE A 118 -19.22 -3.10 -11.15
N PRO A 119 -19.97 -4.14 -10.75
CA PRO A 119 -21.07 -3.97 -9.80
C PRO A 119 -20.58 -3.54 -8.42
N ASP A 120 -21.37 -2.76 -7.70
CA ASP A 120 -21.03 -2.20 -6.37
C ASP A 120 -20.63 -3.26 -5.34
N SER A 121 -21.26 -4.45 -5.39
CA SER A 121 -20.90 -5.57 -4.51
C SER A 121 -19.45 -6.02 -4.73
N PHE A 122 -19.00 -6.09 -5.99
CA PHE A 122 -17.63 -6.42 -6.33
C PHE A 122 -16.66 -5.30 -6.00
N ALA A 123 -17.04 -4.05 -6.26
CA ALA A 123 -16.22 -2.89 -5.88
C ALA A 123 -15.93 -2.87 -4.36
N ARG A 124 -16.95 -3.15 -3.53
CA ARG A 124 -16.78 -3.30 -2.07
C ARG A 124 -15.86 -4.46 -1.69
N ALA A 125 -16.05 -5.63 -2.31
CA ALA A 125 -15.21 -6.80 -2.05
C ALA A 125 -13.74 -6.52 -2.40
N ILE A 126 -13.49 -5.83 -3.51
CA ILE A 126 -12.15 -5.42 -3.94
C ILE A 126 -11.56 -4.38 -2.99
N GLY A 127 -12.35 -3.41 -2.52
CA GLY A 127 -11.93 -2.45 -1.49
C GLY A 127 -11.46 -3.14 -0.20
N ILE A 128 -12.21 -4.14 0.27
CA ILE A 128 -11.80 -4.98 1.41
C ILE A 128 -10.51 -5.75 1.09
N GLY A 129 -10.41 -6.30 -0.11
CA GLY A 129 -9.20 -6.96 -0.61
C GLY A 129 -7.97 -6.04 -0.56
N PHE A 130 -8.09 -4.81 -1.05
CA PHE A 130 -7.01 -3.81 -0.98
C PHE A 130 -6.61 -3.48 0.46
N ALA A 131 -7.59 -3.28 1.35
CA ALA A 131 -7.32 -3.03 2.77
C ALA A 131 -6.58 -4.23 3.40
N ALA A 132 -7.06 -5.44 3.17
CA ALA A 132 -6.42 -6.68 3.61
C ALA A 132 -4.97 -6.79 3.08
N THR A 133 -4.76 -6.59 1.79
CA THR A 133 -3.42 -6.59 1.17
C THR A 133 -2.52 -5.54 1.81
N MET A 134 -3.01 -4.35 2.12
CA MET A 134 -2.25 -3.34 2.87
C MET A 134 -1.90 -3.80 4.28
N GLY A 135 -2.81 -4.48 4.97
CA GLY A 135 -2.57 -5.05 6.29
C GLY A 135 -1.46 -6.11 6.29
N TRP A 136 -1.53 -7.08 5.39
CA TRP A 136 -0.51 -8.14 5.28
C TRP A 136 0.83 -7.63 4.73
N SER A 137 0.81 -6.75 3.72
CA SER A 137 2.03 -6.28 3.07
C SER A 137 2.68 -5.07 3.76
N GLY A 138 1.96 -4.35 4.62
CA GLY A 138 2.41 -3.06 5.17
C GLY A 138 3.78 -3.12 5.85
N ASN A 139 4.05 -4.15 6.66
CA ASN A 139 5.36 -4.29 7.31
C ASN A 139 6.50 -4.54 6.31
N GLY A 140 6.28 -5.39 5.31
CA GLY A 140 7.25 -5.65 4.24
C GLY A 140 7.49 -4.43 3.37
N LEU A 141 6.42 -3.76 2.95
CA LEU A 141 6.49 -2.53 2.17
C LEU A 141 7.27 -1.44 2.90
N TYR A 142 7.02 -1.25 4.20
CA TYR A 142 7.76 -0.26 4.98
C TYR A 142 9.22 -0.65 5.19
N LYS A 143 9.53 -1.93 5.40
CA LYS A 143 10.92 -2.41 5.46
C LYS A 143 11.69 -2.05 4.20
N TYR A 144 11.13 -2.41 3.04
CA TYR A 144 11.75 -2.12 1.75
C TYR A 144 11.98 -0.62 1.56
N PHE A 145 10.98 0.21 1.88
CA PHE A 145 11.11 1.66 1.81
C PHE A 145 12.25 2.19 2.70
N VAL A 146 12.31 1.74 3.95
CA VAL A 146 13.35 2.15 4.93
C VAL A 146 14.73 1.76 4.41
N ASP A 147 14.91 0.51 3.98
CA ASP A 147 16.20 0.00 3.49
C ASP A 147 16.71 0.79 2.28
N GLN A 148 15.86 1.01 1.29
CA GLN A 148 16.20 1.79 0.10
C GLN A 148 16.53 3.24 0.43
N LYS A 149 15.77 3.85 1.35
CA LYS A 149 16.03 5.23 1.79
C LYS A 149 17.35 5.36 2.55
N ILE A 150 17.63 4.44 3.48
CA ILE A 150 18.89 4.42 4.23
C ILE A 150 20.06 4.26 3.25
N LYS A 151 20.01 3.25 2.37
CA LYS A 151 21.04 3.01 1.35
C LYS A 151 21.28 4.26 0.49
N LYS A 152 20.21 4.90 0.01
CA LYS A 152 20.33 6.13 -0.78
C LYS A 152 20.99 7.26 0.02
N ILE A 153 20.62 7.45 1.29
CA ILE A 153 21.23 8.49 2.14
C ILE A 153 22.72 8.22 2.34
N GLN A 154 23.11 6.97 2.65
CA GLN A 154 24.51 6.59 2.82
C GLN A 154 25.35 6.86 1.57
N MET A 155 24.80 6.61 0.38
CA MET A 155 25.49 6.84 -0.90
C MET A 155 25.60 8.31 -1.29
N THR A 156 24.69 9.16 -0.82
CA THR A 156 24.58 10.56 -1.28
C THR A 156 25.10 11.57 -0.26
N HIS A 157 25.32 11.19 0.99
CA HIS A 157 25.73 12.10 2.06
C HIS A 157 26.90 11.52 2.85
N SER A 158 28.05 12.20 2.83
CA SER A 158 29.31 11.72 3.44
C SER A 158 29.57 12.21 4.87
N GLY A 159 28.92 13.29 5.33
CA GLY A 159 29.22 13.90 6.63
C GLY A 159 28.04 14.10 7.59
N ASN A 160 26.80 13.79 7.17
CA ASN A 160 25.61 14.10 7.98
C ASN A 160 24.47 13.07 7.85
N ILE A 161 24.84 11.79 7.75
CA ILE A 161 23.90 10.68 7.54
C ILE A 161 22.82 10.67 8.64
N GLU A 162 23.18 10.80 9.92
CA GLU A 162 22.21 10.73 11.02
C GLU A 162 21.14 11.82 10.95
N GLN A 163 21.50 13.06 10.65
CA GLN A 163 20.53 14.14 10.53
C GLN A 163 19.61 13.89 9.33
N GLN A 164 20.16 13.42 8.21
CA GLN A 164 19.37 13.08 7.03
C GLN A 164 18.38 11.94 7.30
N LEU A 165 18.78 10.92 8.06
CA LEU A 165 17.90 9.83 8.48
C LEU A 165 16.73 10.36 9.32
N LYS A 166 16.99 11.23 10.30
CA LYS A 166 15.93 11.83 11.13
C LYS A 166 14.99 12.74 10.33
N GLN A 167 15.53 13.53 9.40
CA GLN A 167 14.74 14.47 8.60
C GLN A 167 13.81 13.73 7.60
N GLN A 168 14.35 12.72 6.91
CA GLN A 168 13.61 11.98 5.89
C GLN A 168 12.75 10.84 6.47
N GLY A 169 13.11 10.35 7.65
CA GLY A 169 12.35 9.36 8.40
C GLY A 169 11.29 9.98 9.34
N GLY A 170 10.89 9.20 10.33
CA GLY A 170 9.91 9.57 11.34
C GLY A 170 8.48 9.49 10.82
N THR A 171 7.67 10.45 11.26
CA THR A 171 6.25 10.53 10.91
C THR A 171 5.85 11.95 10.49
N ASP A 172 4.76 12.06 9.76
CA ASP A 172 4.18 13.32 9.31
C ASP A 172 2.66 13.28 9.51
N ILE A 173 2.16 14.06 10.47
CA ILE A 173 0.71 14.15 10.72
C ILE A 173 0.02 15.17 9.80
N HIS A 174 0.77 16.12 9.24
CA HIS A 174 0.20 17.17 8.40
C HIS A 174 -0.20 16.62 7.03
N ALA A 175 0.61 15.74 6.43
CA ALA A 175 0.28 15.10 5.16
C ALA A 175 -1.09 14.36 5.16
N PRO A 176 -1.38 13.43 6.10
CA PRO A 176 -2.68 12.77 6.16
C PRO A 176 -3.83 13.74 6.49
N ILE A 177 -3.62 14.74 7.35
CA ILE A 177 -4.63 15.78 7.62
C ILE A 177 -4.96 16.58 6.35
N GLY A 178 -3.93 16.97 5.60
CA GLY A 178 -4.10 17.69 4.33
C GLY A 178 -4.92 16.88 3.33
N LEU A 179 -4.62 15.59 3.17
CA LEU A 179 -5.42 14.71 2.31
C LEU A 179 -6.87 14.60 2.82
N PHE A 180 -7.08 14.47 4.13
CA PHE A 180 -8.43 14.39 4.71
C PHE A 180 -9.26 15.63 4.40
N ILE A 181 -8.66 16.83 4.52
CA ILE A 181 -9.32 18.10 4.19
C ILE A 181 -9.69 18.13 2.71
N VAL A 182 -8.76 17.78 1.80
CA VAL A 182 -9.02 17.75 0.36
C VAL A 182 -10.19 16.81 0.02
N LEU A 183 -10.19 15.59 0.55
CA LEU A 183 -11.26 14.62 0.32
C LEU A 183 -12.61 15.11 0.88
N SER A 184 -12.59 15.77 2.05
CA SER A 184 -13.81 16.34 2.66
C SER A 184 -14.41 17.45 1.81
N VAL A 185 -13.57 18.32 1.25
CA VAL A 185 -14.00 19.40 0.34
C VAL A 185 -14.53 18.81 -0.96
N LEU A 186 -13.84 17.86 -1.57
CA LEU A 186 -14.30 17.20 -2.81
C LEU A 186 -15.63 16.48 -2.60
N PHE A 187 -15.80 15.78 -1.48
CA PHE A 187 -17.05 15.14 -1.12
C PHE A 187 -18.17 16.18 -0.93
N TRP A 188 -17.90 17.28 -0.23
CA TRP A 188 -18.87 18.36 -0.06
C TRP A 188 -19.28 18.98 -1.40
N ILE A 189 -18.34 19.22 -2.31
CA ILE A 189 -18.64 19.72 -3.67
C ILE A 189 -19.55 18.72 -4.41
N ALA A 190 -19.13 17.45 -4.49
CA ALA A 190 -19.89 16.42 -5.20
C ALA A 190 -21.31 16.20 -4.64
N ALA A 191 -21.51 16.45 -3.33
CA ALA A 191 -22.80 16.32 -2.69
C ALA A 191 -23.74 17.53 -2.91
N ASN A 192 -23.20 18.71 -3.24
CA ASN A 192 -23.97 19.97 -3.34
C ASN A 192 -24.03 20.56 -4.76
N PHE A 193 -23.15 20.11 -5.66
CA PHE A 193 -23.05 20.61 -7.05
C PHE A 193 -23.05 19.41 -8.01
N PRO A 194 -24.19 19.11 -8.66
CA PRO A 194 -24.33 17.99 -9.60
C PRO A 194 -23.69 18.25 -10.97
#